data_AF-A0A388LGU4-F1
#
_entry.id   AF-A0A388LGU4-F1
#
_cell.length_a   1.000
_cell.length_b   1.000
_cell.length_c   1.000
_cell.angle_alpha   90.00
_cell.angle_beta   90.00
_cell.angle_gamma   90.00
#
_symmetry.space_group_name_H-M   'P 1'
#
loop_
_entity.id
_entity.type
_entity.pdbx_description
1 polymer ?
#
loop_
_entity_poly.entity_id
_entity_poly.type
_entity_poly.pdbx_seq_one_letter_code
_entity_poly.pdbx_strand_id
1 'polypeptide(L)'
;MQMRATPFKCVSEAIPGIIARDGVQGLYRGFIANALKNLPNTSIRLATFDAAKLLIDRSHKEFDELVLRNHEQLMKQHAPT
;
A
#
# COMPACT_ATOMS: atom_id res chain seq x y z
N MET A 1 -2.67 31.73 12.72
CA MET A 1 -1.48 31.45 13.55
C MET A 1 -0.24 31.80 12.75
N GLN A 2 0.50 32.83 13.14
CA GLN A 2 1.78 33.13 12.49
C GLN A 2 2.86 32.21 13.09
N MET A 3 3.53 31.42 12.26
CA MET A 3 4.75 30.73 12.69
C MET A 3 5.78 31.81 13.00
N ARG A 4 6.31 31.82 14.23
CA ARG A 4 7.45 32.67 14.62
C ARG A 4 8.58 32.41 13.62
N ALA A 5 9.11 33.47 13.01
CA ALA A 5 10.22 33.38 12.09
C ALA A 5 11.33 32.51 12.71
N THR A 6 11.65 31.39 12.06
CA THR A 6 12.72 30.51 12.51
C THR A 6 14.04 31.29 12.46
N PRO A 7 14.92 31.14 13.46
CA PRO A 7 16.16 31.90 13.56
C PRO A 7 17.21 31.54 12.50
N PHE A 8 16.88 30.68 11.53
CA PHE A 8 17.82 30.19 10.53
C PHE A 8 17.57 30.86 9.18
N LYS A 9 18.63 31.41 8.60
CA LYS A 9 18.57 32.14 7.33
C LYS A 9 18.63 31.19 6.12
N CYS A 10 19.27 30.03 6.29
CA CYS A 10 19.46 29.01 5.26
C CYS A 10 19.30 27.59 5.85
N VAL A 11 18.87 26.62 5.02
CA VAL A 11 18.70 25.21 5.43
C VAL A 11 20.01 24.58 5.91
N SER A 12 21.15 24.97 5.31
CA SER A 12 22.49 24.53 5.70
C SER A 12 22.89 24.94 7.13
N GLU A 13 22.30 26.02 7.66
CA GLU A 13 22.53 26.50 9.03
C GLU A 13 21.54 25.88 10.02
N ALA A 14 20.32 25.57 9.56
CA ALA A 14 19.30 24.93 10.38
C ALA A 14 19.64 23.49 10.76
N ILE A 15 20.19 22.70 9.83
CA ILE A 15 20.53 21.29 10.05
C ILE A 15 21.45 21.09 11.27
N PRO A 16 22.64 21.73 11.35
CA PRO A 16 23.51 21.59 12.52
C PRO A 16 22.87 22.15 13.81
N GLY A 17 22.07 23.21 13.73
CA GLY A 17 21.35 23.77 14.87
C GLY A 17 20.27 22.82 15.45
N ILE A 18 19.57 22.07 14.58
CA ILE A 18 18.59 21.06 14.98
C ILE A 18 19.30 19.84 15.58
N ILE A 19 20.39 19.38 14.97
CA ILE A 19 21.17 18.24 15.48
C ILE A 19 21.77 18.55 16.86
N ALA A 20 22.27 19.77 17.08
CA ALA A 20 22.82 20.18 18.38
C ALA A 20 21.76 20.27 19.50
N ARG A 21 20.49 20.55 19.17
CA ARG A 21 19.39 20.65 20.16
C ARG A 21 18.66 19.34 20.42
N ASP A 22 18.24 18.66 19.36
CA ASP A 22 17.32 17.51 19.40
C ASP A 22 17.97 16.21 18.85
N GLY A 23 19.24 16.27 18.45
CA GLY A 23 19.95 15.14 17.85
C GLY A 23 19.46 14.79 16.44
N VAL A 24 19.95 13.66 15.92
CA VAL A 24 19.56 13.13 14.60
C VAL A 24 18.06 12.80 14.56
N GLN A 25 17.48 12.38 15.69
CA GLN A 25 16.05 12.09 15.79
C GLN A 25 15.17 13.35 15.59
N GLY A 26 15.65 14.53 15.98
CA GLY A 26 14.98 15.81 15.72
C GLY A 26 14.75 16.07 14.23
N LEU A 27 15.68 15.63 13.38
CA LEU A 27 15.57 15.77 11.92
C LEU A 27 14.50 14.84 11.32
N TYR A 28 14.33 13.64 11.89
CA TYR A 28 13.37 12.64 11.40
C TYR A 28 11.99 12.69 12.06
N ARG A 29 11.83 13.41 13.17
CA ARG A 29 10.55 13.49 13.92
C ARG A 29 9.38 13.94 13.04
N GLY A 30 9.62 14.89 12.13
CA GLY A 30 8.59 15.37 11.19
C GLY A 30 8.22 14.35 10.12
N PHE A 31 9.21 13.62 9.60
CA PHE A 31 9.00 12.55 8.63
C PHE A 31 8.22 11.38 9.23
N ILE A 32 8.62 10.92 10.42
CA ILE A 32 7.93 9.84 11.14
C ILE A 32 6.49 10.26 11.48
N ALA A 33 6.26 11.50 11.93
CA ALA A 33 4.91 12.00 12.21
C ALA A 33 4.03 12.03 10.95
N ASN A 34 4.57 12.40 9.79
CA ASN A 34 3.84 12.37 8.51
C ASN A 34 3.61 10.93 8.02
N ALA A 35 4.60 10.05 8.17
CA ALA A 35 4.45 8.64 7.84
C ALA A 35 3.36 7.97 8.69
N LEU A 36 3.33 8.23 9.99
CA LEU A 36 2.32 7.70 10.90
C LEU A 36 0.90 8.20 10.57
N LYS A 37 0.77 9.46 10.13
CA LYS A 37 -0.49 10.02 9.65
C LYS A 37 -0.95 9.41 8.32
N ASN A 38 -0.01 9.13 7.41
CA ASN A 38 -0.32 8.62 6.08
C ASN A 38 -0.47 7.09 6.05
N LEU A 39 0.11 6.40 7.03
CA LEU A 39 0.01 4.96 7.23
C LEU A 39 -1.42 4.42 7.14
N PRO A 40 -2.40 4.93 7.92
CA PRO A 40 -3.77 4.40 7.86
C PRO A 40 -4.41 4.55 6.48
N ASN A 41 -4.17 5.67 5.78
CA ASN A 41 -4.68 5.87 4.42
C ASN A 41 -4.12 4.86 3.43
N THR A 42 -2.81 4.59 3.50
CA THR A 42 -2.17 3.57 2.68
C THR A 42 -2.67 2.17 3.03
N SER A 43 -2.83 1.86 4.32
CA SER A 43 -3.33 0.55 4.79
C SER A 43 -4.75 0.26 4.30
N ILE A 44 -5.67 1.22 4.35
CA ILE A 44 -7.04 1.05 3.85
C ILE A 44 -7.04 0.79 2.35
N ARG A 45 -6.19 1.51 1.60
CA ARG A 45 -6.08 1.36 0.16
C ARG A 45 -5.54 -0.02 -0.22
N LEU A 46 -4.55 -0.53 0.50
CA LEU A 46 -4.04 -1.89 0.34
C LEU A 46 -5.08 -2.95 0.70
N ALA A 47 -5.75 -2.81 1.85
CA ALA A 47 -6.80 -3.75 2.27
C ALA A 47 -7.95 -3.83 1.25
N THR A 48 -8.35 -2.68 0.68
CA THR A 48 -9.37 -2.62 -0.37
C THR A 48 -8.90 -3.31 -1.65
N PHE A 49 -7.64 -3.10 -2.03
CA PHE A 49 -7.05 -3.76 -3.19
C PHE A 49 -6.97 -5.28 -3.01
N ASP A 50 -6.54 -5.75 -1.83
CA ASP A 50 -6.48 -7.17 -1.52
C ASP A 50 -7.87 -7.83 -1.52
N ALA A 51 -8.88 -7.15 -0.98
CA ALA A 51 -10.27 -7.62 -1.04
C ALA A 51 -10.79 -7.73 -2.47
N ALA A 52 -10.54 -6.70 -3.30
CA ALA A 52 -10.92 -6.72 -4.71
C ALA A 52 -10.21 -7.83 -5.48
N LYS A 53 -8.89 -8.00 -5.25
CA LYS A 53 -8.09 -9.05 -5.88
C LYS A 53 -8.56 -10.45 -5.47
N LEU A 54 -8.92 -10.65 -4.21
CA LEU A 54 -9.47 -11.93 -3.74
C LEU A 54 -10.79 -12.28 -4.41
N LEU A 55 -11.67 -11.31 -4.59
CA LEU A 55 -12.94 -11.50 -5.31
C LEU A 55 -12.70 -11.89 -6.78
N ILE A 56 -11.77 -11.21 -7.44
CA ILE A 56 -11.40 -11.50 -8.83
C ILE A 56 -10.76 -12.90 -8.95
N ASP A 57 -9.85 -13.26 -8.03
CA ASP A 57 -9.17 -14.57 -8.04
C ASP A 57 -10.16 -15.72 -7.84
N ARG A 58 -11.16 -15.55 -6.96
CA ARG A 58 -12.24 -16.54 -6.80
C ARG A 58 -13.06 -16.72 -8.08
N SER A 59 -13.40 -15.62 -8.75
CA SER A 59 -14.16 -15.67 -10.00
C SER A 59 -13.37 -16.38 -11.12
N HIS A 60 -12.05 -16.19 -11.17
CA HIS A 60 -11.20 -16.88 -12.14
C HIS A 60 -11.16 -18.39 -11.90
N LYS A 61 -11.02 -18.83 -10.64
CA LYS A 61 -11.00 -20.26 -10.29
C LYS A 61 -12.32 -20.97 -10.62
N GLU A 62 -13.46 -20.35 -10.30
CA GLU A 62 -14.77 -20.92 -10.68
C GLU A 62 -14.93 -21.02 -12.20
N PHE A 63 -14.47 -20.02 -12.95
CA PHE A 63 -14.53 -20.05 -14.40
C PHE A 63 -13.67 -21.16 -15.00
N ASP A 64 -12.42 -21.29 -14.54
CA ASP A 64 -11.50 -22.33 -15.02
C ASP A 64 -12.03 -23.74 -14.71
N GLU A 65 -12.60 -23.95 -13.52
CA GLU A 65 -13.18 -25.22 -13.11
C GLU A 65 -14.46 -25.55 -13.90
N LEU A 66 -15.30 -24.55 -14.19
CA LEU A 66 -16.47 -24.72 -15.06
C LEU A 66 -16.09 -25.08 -16.50
N VAL A 67 -15.06 -24.44 -17.06
CA VAL A 67 -14.58 -24.74 -18.41
C VAL A 67 -14.02 -26.16 -18.48
N LEU A 68 -13.20 -26.57 -17.50
CA LEU A 68 -12.68 -27.95 -17.44
C LEU A 68 -13.82 -28.96 -17.32
N ARG A 69 -14.78 -28.72 -16.42
CA ARG A 69 -15.92 -29.63 -16.23
C ARG A 69 -16.77 -29.76 -17.49
N ASN A 70 -17.04 -28.64 -18.18
CA ASN A 70 -17.75 -28.66 -19.44
C ASN A 70 -16.97 -29.44 -20.52
N HIS A 71 -15.65 -29.28 -20.59
CA HIS A 71 -14.79 -30.01 -21.52
C HIS A 71 -14.80 -31.53 -21.27
N GLU A 72 -14.70 -31.96 -20.00
CA GLU A 72 -14.80 -33.38 -19.64
C GLU A 72 -16.15 -33.99 -19.98
N GLN A 73 -17.24 -33.24 -19.78
CA GLN A 73 -18.59 -33.69 -20.14
C GLN A 73 -18.75 -33.87 -21.65
N LEU A 74 -18.20 -32.95 -22.45
CA LEU A 74 -18.21 -33.05 -23.92
C LEU A 74 -17.43 -34.28 -24.42
N MET A 75 -16.27 -34.56 -23.84
CA MET A 75 -15.45 -35.73 -24.19
C MET A 75 -16.15 -37.04 -23.83
N LYS A 76 -16.85 -37.11 -22.68
CA LYS A 76 -17.62 -38.30 -22.29
C LYS A 76 -18.85 -38.54 -23.16
N GLN A 77 -19.47 -37.48 -23.71
CA GLN A 77 -20.65 -37.59 -24.57
C GLN A 77 -20.31 -38.04 -26.00
N HIS A 78 -19.09 -37.80 -26.48
CA HIS A 78 -18.65 -38.10 -27.85
C HIS A 78 -17.69 -39.30 -27.96
N ALA A 79 -17.50 -40.09 -26.90
CA ALA A 79 -16.75 -41.34 -27.01
C ALA A 79 -17.51 -42.34 -27.91
N PRO A 80 -16.99 -42.69 -29.10
CA PRO A 80 -17.67 -43.62 -30.00
C PRO A 80 -17.71 -45.02 -29.38
N THR A 81 -18.91 -45.61 -29.41
CA THR A 81 -19.17 -47.05 -29.20
C THR A 81 -18.35 -47.92 -30.14
#